data_AF-A0A7Z9JH26-F1
#
_entry.id   AF-A0A7Z9JH26-F1
#
_cell.length_a   1.000
_cell.length_b   1.000
_cell.length_c   1.000
_cell.angle_alpha   90.00
_cell.angle_beta   90.00
_cell.angle_gamma   90.00
#
_symmetry.space_group_name_H-M   'P 1'
#
loop_
_entity.id
_entity.type
_entity.pdbx_description
1 polymer ?
#
loop_
_entity_poly.entity_id
_entity_poly.type
_entity_poly.pdbx_seq_one_letter_code
_entity_poly.pdbx_strand_id
1 'polypeptide(L)'
;MIEASVVFVIEEGPQYTLGGIAAEFQTVNRFPPVFTVEQLRGLIPMKEGDVFRQIDVGAAVQAINKAYGVLGRIVNVDPRQQAVTRARKTMYGGKSSLEQDVVNAVPFHAEPGVTIDIVFMIEEGAPTTVGLVEIK
;
A
#
# COMPACT_ATOMS: atom_id res chain seq x y z
N MET A 1 23.03 37.40 -26.59
CA MET A 1 22.77 36.23 -25.71
C MET A 1 21.29 36.21 -25.41
N ILE A 2 20.63 35.07 -25.56
CA ILE A 2 19.22 34.91 -25.22
C ILE A 2 19.21 34.08 -23.94
N GLU A 3 18.73 34.67 -22.85
CA GLU A 3 18.48 33.95 -21.60
C GLU A 3 17.01 33.55 -21.54
N ALA A 4 16.76 32.34 -21.07
CA ALA A 4 15.42 31.82 -20.83
C ALA A 4 15.29 31.44 -19.35
N SER A 5 14.16 31.82 -18.76
CA SER A 5 13.79 31.52 -17.37
C SER A 5 12.60 30.58 -17.36
N VAL A 6 12.69 29.50 -16.58
CA VAL A 6 11.58 28.58 -16.31
C VAL A 6 11.22 28.69 -14.83
N VAL A 7 9.95 29.02 -14.55
CA VAL A 7 9.41 29.12 -13.20
C VAL A 7 8.40 28.00 -13.00
N PHE A 8 8.60 27.18 -11.97
CA PHE A 8 7.64 26.18 -11.55
C PHE A 8 6.88 26.70 -10.34
N VAL A 9 5.54 26.65 -10.40
CA VAL A 9 4.68 26.85 -9.23
C VAL A 9 4.26 25.47 -8.75
N ILE A 10 4.58 25.14 -7.51
CA ILE A 10 4.30 23.85 -6.89
C ILE A 10 3.31 24.09 -5.75
N GLU A 11 2.18 23.39 -5.78
CA GLU A 11 1.25 23.32 -4.66
C GLU A 11 1.58 22.09 -3.83
N GLU A 12 1.96 22.30 -2.57
CA GLU A 12 2.26 21.22 -1.63
C GLU A 12 1.02 20.88 -0.79
N GLY A 13 0.63 19.61 -0.81
CA GLY A 13 -0.37 19.07 0.10
C GLY A 13 0.17 18.87 1.52
N PRO A 14 -0.69 18.57 2.50
CA PRO A 14 -0.25 18.28 3.85
C PRO A 14 0.57 16.99 3.92
N GLN A 15 1.43 16.88 4.92
CA GLN A 15 2.16 15.64 5.20
C GLN A 15 1.22 14.62 5.88
N TYR A 16 1.17 13.41 5.33
CA TYR A 16 0.38 12.33 5.90
C TYR A 16 1.23 11.33 6.68
N THR A 17 0.60 10.64 7.63
CA THR A 17 1.14 9.46 8.29
C THR A 17 0.35 8.22 7.91
N LEU A 18 0.99 7.05 7.95
CA LEU A 18 0.33 5.76 7.76
C LEU A 18 -0.60 5.46 8.93
N GLY A 19 -1.88 5.23 8.66
CA GLY A 19 -2.86 4.90 9.69
C GLY A 19 -3.07 3.41 9.86
N GLY A 20 -2.88 2.64 8.79
CA GLY A 20 -3.16 1.22 8.74
C GLY A 20 -2.47 0.56 7.55
N ILE A 21 -1.99 -0.66 7.75
CA ILE A 21 -1.43 -1.47 6.67
C ILE A 21 -2.07 -2.86 6.71
N ALA A 22 -2.73 -3.24 5.64
CA ALA A 22 -3.42 -4.52 5.50
C ALA A 22 -3.04 -5.21 4.18
N ALA A 23 -3.37 -6.49 4.09
CA ALA A 23 -3.22 -7.28 2.87
C ALA A 23 -4.48 -8.11 2.66
N GLU A 24 -4.92 -8.19 1.40
CA GLU A 24 -6.02 -9.06 0.97
C GLU A 24 -5.51 -10.01 -0.10
N PHE A 25 -5.84 -11.30 0.05
CA PHE A 25 -5.32 -12.35 -0.82
C PHE A 25 -6.41 -12.89 -1.73
N GLN A 26 -6.11 -12.94 -3.03
CA GLN A 26 -6.89 -13.64 -4.02
C GLN A 26 -6.11 -14.86 -4.48
N THR A 27 -6.56 -16.05 -4.10
CA THR A 27 -5.85 -17.29 -4.42
C THR A 27 -6.49 -18.01 -5.59
N VAL A 28 -5.66 -18.55 -6.47
CA VAL A 28 -6.13 -19.40 -7.57
C VAL A 28 -6.33 -20.84 -7.04
N ASN A 29 -7.31 -21.56 -7.59
CA ASN A 29 -7.59 -22.98 -7.28
C ASN A 29 -7.93 -23.29 -5.81
N ARG A 30 -8.40 -22.30 -5.04
CA ARG A 30 -8.76 -22.43 -3.61
C ARG A 30 -7.63 -22.90 -2.71
N PHE A 31 -6.37 -22.67 -3.09
CA PHE A 31 -5.27 -22.86 -2.16
C PHE A 31 -5.35 -21.83 -1.02
N PRO A 32 -4.92 -22.19 0.20
CA PRO A 32 -4.75 -21.19 1.25
C PRO A 32 -3.66 -20.18 0.83
N PRO A 33 -3.75 -18.92 1.30
CA PRO A 33 -2.70 -17.93 1.09
C PRO A 33 -1.34 -18.45 1.55
N VAL A 34 -0.30 -18.11 0.80
CA VAL A 34 1.07 -18.57 1.07
C VAL A 34 1.65 -17.91 2.31
N PHE A 35 1.34 -16.64 2.51
CA PHE A 35 1.73 -15.87 3.67
C PHE A 35 0.50 -15.47 4.48
N THR A 36 0.68 -15.30 5.78
CA THR A 36 -0.29 -14.60 6.62
C THR A 36 -0.09 -13.08 6.51
N VAL A 37 -1.10 -12.31 6.93
CA VAL A 37 -1.00 -10.84 6.98
C VAL A 37 0.16 -10.40 7.89
N GLU A 38 0.38 -11.10 9.00
CA GLU A 38 1.46 -10.82 9.95
C GLU A 38 2.84 -11.06 9.33
N GLN A 39 3.00 -12.13 8.55
CA GLN A 39 4.24 -12.43 7.86
C GLN A 39 4.55 -11.36 6.81
N LEU A 40 3.56 -10.94 6.02
CA LEU A 40 3.74 -9.82 5.08
C LEU A 40 4.06 -8.51 5.80
N ARG A 41 3.39 -8.22 6.92
CA ARG A 41 3.69 -7.03 7.73
C ARG A 41 5.12 -7.03 8.26
N GLY A 42 5.70 -8.19 8.53
CA GLY A 42 7.11 -8.33 8.90
C GLY A 42 8.09 -8.12 7.73
N LEU A 43 7.63 -8.26 6.48
CA LEU A 43 8.46 -8.13 5.28
C LEU A 43 8.51 -6.69 4.74
N ILE A 44 7.42 -5.94 4.91
CA ILE A 44 7.32 -4.58 4.38
C ILE A 44 8.09 -3.58 5.24
N PRO A 45 8.86 -2.65 4.65
CA PRO A 45 9.70 -1.70 5.38
C PRO A 45 8.91 -0.45 5.83
N MET A 46 7.68 -0.63 6.30
CA MET A 46 6.81 0.49 6.70
C MET A 46 5.86 0.07 7.83
N LYS A 47 5.52 1.02 8.70
CA LYS A 47 4.71 0.79 9.91
C LYS A 47 3.66 1.87 10.11
N GLU A 48 2.61 1.53 10.84
CA GLU A 48 1.62 2.51 11.29
C GLU A 48 2.30 3.62 12.11
N GLY A 49 1.91 4.86 11.85
CA GLY A 49 2.52 6.07 12.42
C GLY A 49 3.70 6.63 11.62
N ASP A 50 4.30 5.86 10.70
CA ASP A 50 5.37 6.38 9.84
C ASP A 50 4.84 7.48 8.93
N VAL A 51 5.72 8.39 8.50
CA VAL A 51 5.40 9.36 7.45
C VAL A 51 5.14 8.61 6.15
N PHE A 52 4.02 8.89 5.51
CA PHE A 52 3.70 8.31 4.22
C PHE A 52 4.70 8.79 3.16
N ARG A 53 5.35 7.84 2.48
CA ARG A 53 6.22 8.10 1.34
C ARG A 53 5.90 7.12 0.23
N GLN A 54 5.64 7.64 -0.98
CA GLN A 54 5.33 6.81 -2.14
C GLN A 54 6.45 5.80 -2.47
N ILE A 55 7.71 6.18 -2.20
CA ILE A 55 8.87 5.29 -2.41
C ILE A 55 8.83 4.04 -1.54
N ASP A 56 8.29 4.14 -0.31
CA ASP A 56 8.19 3.01 0.62
C ASP A 56 7.12 2.02 0.16
N VAL A 57 6.04 2.51 -0.47
CA VAL A 57 5.01 1.65 -1.08
C VAL A 57 5.62 0.82 -2.19
N GLY A 58 6.44 1.44 -3.06
CA GLY A 58 7.18 0.72 -4.09
C GLY A 58 8.15 -0.32 -3.52
N ALA A 59 8.88 0.02 -2.45
CA ALA A 59 9.78 -0.90 -1.76
C ALA A 59 9.03 -2.08 -1.12
N ALA A 60 7.86 -1.84 -0.53
CA ALA A 60 6.98 -2.88 -0.01
C ALA A 60 6.52 -3.84 -1.11
N VAL A 61 6.05 -3.33 -2.25
CA VAL A 61 5.67 -4.14 -3.41
C VAL A 61 6.83 -5.02 -3.88
N GLN A 62 8.05 -4.47 -3.95
CA GLN A 62 9.24 -5.24 -4.32
C GLN A 62 9.58 -6.33 -3.29
N ALA A 63 9.47 -6.03 -2.00
CA ALA A 63 9.71 -7.01 -0.93
C ALA A 63 8.72 -8.19 -1.00
N ILE A 64 7.44 -7.89 -1.24
CA ILE A 64 6.38 -8.90 -1.41
C ILE A 64 6.68 -9.76 -2.64
N ASN A 65 6.92 -9.15 -3.81
CA ASN A 65 7.26 -9.87 -5.04
C ASN A 65 8.49 -10.77 -4.86
N LYS A 66 9.52 -10.29 -4.17
CA LYS A 66 10.72 -11.08 -3.87
C LYS A 66 10.42 -12.28 -2.98
N ALA A 67 9.60 -12.11 -1.94
CA ALA A 67 9.22 -13.19 -1.04
C ALA A 67 8.47 -14.32 -1.75
N TYR A 68 7.52 -13.98 -2.63
CA TYR A 68 6.82 -14.97 -3.48
C TYR A 68 7.73 -15.57 -4.55
N GLY A 69 8.63 -14.77 -5.14
CA GLY A 69 9.57 -15.21 -6.17
C GLY A 69 10.53 -16.30 -5.68
N VAL A 70 10.98 -16.24 -4.42
CA VAL A 70 11.79 -17.31 -3.80
C VAL A 70 11.05 -18.64 -3.75
N LEU A 71 9.71 -18.62 -3.74
CA LEU A 71 8.85 -19.80 -3.75
C LEU A 71 8.41 -20.22 -5.16
N GLY A 72 9.00 -19.62 -6.20
CA GLY A 72 8.65 -19.91 -7.60
C GLY A 72 7.27 -19.41 -8.01
N ARG A 73 6.71 -18.44 -7.27
CA ARG A 73 5.39 -17.87 -7.56
C ARG A 73 5.51 -16.50 -8.19
N ILE A 74 4.74 -16.31 -9.26
CA ILE A 74 4.49 -15.00 -9.85
C ILE A 74 3.21 -14.47 -9.21
N VAL A 75 3.26 -13.22 -8.74
CA VAL A 75 2.12 -12.56 -8.10
C VAL A 75 1.90 -11.20 -8.73
N ASN A 76 0.65 -10.75 -8.70
CA ASN A 76 0.31 -9.36 -8.97
C ASN A 76 0.02 -8.69 -7.62
N VAL A 77 0.62 -7.53 -7.38
CA VAL A 77 0.49 -6.78 -6.13
C VAL A 77 0.00 -5.37 -6.47
N ASP A 78 -1.25 -5.09 -6.13
CA ASP A 78 -1.90 -3.78 -6.34
C ASP A 78 -2.02 -3.06 -4.98
N PRO A 79 -1.13 -2.10 -4.66
CA PRO A 79 -1.24 -1.29 -3.45
C PRO A 79 -2.33 -0.23 -3.60
N ARG A 80 -3.41 -0.37 -2.84
CA ARG A 80 -4.49 0.62 -2.78
C ARG A 80 -4.30 1.55 -1.59
N GLN A 81 -4.35 2.85 -1.83
CA GLN A 81 -4.19 3.88 -0.82
C GLN A 81 -5.53 4.57 -0.58
N GLN A 82 -5.91 4.72 0.68
CA GLN A 82 -7.17 5.35 1.07
C GLN A 82 -6.88 6.40 2.15
N ALA A 83 -7.45 7.59 1.99
CA ALA A 83 -7.39 8.61 3.02
C ALA A 83 -8.49 8.36 4.05
N VAL A 84 -8.11 8.32 5.33
CA VAL A 84 -9.02 8.03 6.44
C VAL A 84 -8.94 9.14 7.48
N THR A 85 -10.06 9.78 7.76
CA THR A 85 -10.20 10.72 8.88
C THR A 85 -10.61 9.94 10.13
N ARG A 86 -9.65 9.64 11.02
CA ARG A 86 -9.97 9.00 12.31
C ARG A 86 -10.44 10.08 13.29
N ALA A 87 -11.70 10.50 13.18
CA ALA A 87 -12.32 11.37 14.18
C ALA A 87 -12.19 10.71 15.58
N ARG A 88 -11.66 11.47 16.54
CA ARG A 88 -11.38 11.08 17.94
C ARG A 88 -12.50 10.23 18.56
N LYS A 89 -12.38 8.89 18.51
CA LYS A 89 -13.34 7.96 19.12
C LYS A 89 -13.09 7.73 20.62
N THR A 90 -12.09 8.36 21.23
CA THR A 90 -11.65 8.04 22.60
C THR A 90 -12.29 8.87 23.72
N MET A 91 -13.29 9.74 23.48
CA MET A 91 -13.93 10.50 24.57
C MET A 91 -15.38 10.15 24.90
N TYR A 92 -16.14 9.49 24.02
CA TYR A 92 -17.52 9.13 24.32
C TYR A 92 -17.80 7.69 23.88
N GLY A 93 -17.99 6.81 24.88
CA GLY A 93 -18.41 5.44 24.67
C GLY A 93 -19.73 5.41 23.90
N GLY A 94 -19.66 5.04 22.63
CA GLY A 94 -20.79 5.05 21.73
C GLY A 94 -20.56 4.05 20.60
N LYS A 95 -21.57 3.22 20.37
CA LYS A 95 -21.54 2.03 19.52
C LYS A 95 -21.07 2.35 18.09
N SER A 96 -20.35 1.39 17.53
CA SER A 96 -19.77 1.40 16.20
C SER A 96 -20.80 1.61 15.09
N SER A 97 -20.85 2.80 14.51
CA SER A 97 -21.30 3.03 13.13
C SER A 97 -20.07 3.44 12.32
N LEU A 98 -19.42 2.45 11.72
CA LEU A 98 -18.34 2.61 10.74
C LEU A 98 -18.95 3.07 9.41
N GLU A 99 -19.54 4.25 9.38
CA GLU A 99 -19.63 5.02 8.14
C GLU A 99 -18.38 5.87 8.11
N GLN A 100 -17.27 5.22 7.77
CA GLN A 100 -16.02 5.91 7.44
C GLN A 100 -16.23 6.57 6.09
N ASP A 101 -16.10 7.89 6.03
CA ASP A 101 -15.92 8.62 4.77
C ASP A 101 -14.57 8.20 4.17
N VAL A 102 -14.53 7.01 3.57
CA VAL A 102 -13.38 6.50 2.84
C VAL A 102 -13.38 7.20 1.49
N VAL A 103 -12.52 8.20 1.36
CA VAL A 103 -12.26 8.79 0.05
C VAL A 103 -11.24 7.90 -0.64
N ASN A 104 -11.66 7.25 -1.73
CA ASN A 104 -10.79 6.39 -2.56
C ASN A 104 -9.62 7.13 -3.22
N ALA A 105 -9.56 8.46 -3.10
CA ALA A 105 -8.47 9.31 -3.56
C ALA A 105 -7.88 10.08 -2.38
N VAL A 106 -6.54 10.16 -2.32
CA VAL A 106 -5.86 10.99 -1.33
C VAL A 106 -6.13 12.46 -1.67
N PRO A 107 -6.86 13.21 -0.83
CA PRO A 107 -7.26 14.57 -1.17
C PRO A 107 -6.05 15.49 -1.07
N PHE A 108 -5.83 16.36 -2.07
CA PHE A 108 -4.73 17.35 -2.07
C PHE A 108 -4.79 18.33 -0.88
N HIS A 109 -5.97 18.51 -0.29
CA HIS A 109 -6.19 19.31 0.91
C HIS A 109 -6.86 18.40 1.94
N ALA A 110 -6.09 17.98 2.95
CA ALA A 110 -6.58 17.15 4.03
C ALA A 110 -6.57 17.93 5.34
N GLU A 111 -7.60 17.74 6.15
CA GLU A 111 -7.67 18.32 7.48
C GLU A 111 -6.61 17.70 8.42
N PRO A 112 -6.19 18.40 9.49
CA PRO A 112 -5.29 17.84 10.49
C PRO A 112 -5.83 16.53 11.07
N GLY A 113 -5.03 15.47 11.04
CA GLY A 113 -5.39 14.15 11.57
C GLY A 113 -5.88 13.13 10.55
N VAL A 114 -5.82 13.45 9.24
CA VAL A 114 -6.00 12.46 8.18
C VAL A 114 -4.78 11.53 8.10
N THR A 115 -5.03 10.22 8.06
CA THR A 115 -4.01 9.19 7.86
C THR A 115 -4.24 8.46 6.55
N ILE A 116 -3.19 7.87 5.99
CA ILE A 116 -3.28 6.99 4.81
C ILE A 116 -3.29 5.55 5.26
N ASP A 117 -4.36 4.84 4.93
CA ASP A 117 -4.42 3.39 5.08
C ASP A 117 -4.05 2.75 3.73
N ILE A 118 -3.22 1.71 3.77
CA ILE A 118 -2.76 0.98 2.58
C ILE A 118 -3.26 -0.45 2.67
N VAL A 119 -3.92 -0.90 1.61
CA VAL A 119 -4.32 -2.30 1.43
C VAL A 119 -3.58 -2.86 0.22
N PHE A 120 -2.71 -3.84 0.45
CA PHE A 120 -2.05 -4.57 -0.64
C PHE A 120 -2.98 -5.69 -1.12
N MET A 121 -3.55 -5.53 -2.31
CA MET A 121 -4.29 -6.58 -2.99
C MET A 121 -3.28 -7.52 -3.66
N ILE A 122 -3.26 -8.78 -3.26
CA ILE A 122 -2.28 -9.76 -3.75
C ILE A 122 -3.02 -10.88 -4.47
N GLU A 123 -2.79 -10.97 -5.77
CA GLU A 123 -3.27 -12.07 -6.59
C GLU A 123 -2.17 -13.14 -6.66
N GLU A 124 -2.40 -14.25 -5.98
CA GLU A 124 -1.45 -15.35 -5.89
C GLU A 124 -1.56 -16.27 -7.10
N GLY A 125 -0.54 -16.25 -7.96
CA GLY A 125 -0.40 -17.21 -9.05
C GLY A 125 -0.06 -18.63 -8.56
N ALA A 126 -0.29 -19.60 -9.43
CA ALA A 126 0.18 -20.97 -9.21
C ALA A 126 1.73 -21.01 -9.17
N PRO A 127 2.34 -21.97 -8.44
CA PRO A 127 3.77 -22.22 -8.54
C PRO A 127 4.17 -22.51 -9.99
N THR A 128 5.26 -21.88 -10.43
CA THR A 128 5.78 -21.99 -11.80
C THR A 128 7.17 -22.61 -11.77
N THR A 129 7.52 -23.33 -12.85
CA THR A 129 8.87 -23.84 -13.07
C THR A 129 9.42 -23.24 -14.35
N VAL A 130 10.72 -22.96 -14.37
CA VAL A 130 11.38 -22.48 -15.59
C VAL A 130 11.50 -23.65 -16.56
N GLY A 131 10.97 -23.46 -17.77
CA GLY A 131 11.14 -24.40 -18.89
C GLY A 131 12.45 -24.16 -19.63
N LEU A 132 12.37 -23.88 -20.92
CA LEU A 132 13.52 -23.56 -21.77
C LEU A 132 13.95 -22.09 -21.60
N VAL A 133 15.24 -21.85 -21.38
CA VAL A 133 15.85 -20.52 -21.42
C VAL A 133 16.69 -20.41 -22.69
N GLU A 134 16.27 -19.59 -23.64
CA GLU A 134 17.04 -19.29 -24.85
C GLU A 134 17.74 -17.93 -24.71
N ILE A 135 19.04 -17.89 -24.99
CA ILE A 135 19.83 -16.65 -25.09
C ILE A 135 20.13 -16.44 -26.57
N LYS A 136 19.74 -15.28 -27.10
CA LYS A 136 20.05 -14.86 -28.49
C LYS A 136 21.27 -13.96 -28.52
#